data_AF-A0A4R5LJI3-F1
#
_entry.id   AF-A0A4R5LJI3-F1
#
_cell.length_a   1.000
_cell.length_b   1.000
_cell.length_c   1.000
_cell.angle_alpha   90.00
_cell.angle_beta   90.00
_cell.angle_gamma   90.00
#
_symmetry.space_group_name_H-M   'P 1'
#
loop_
_entity.id
_entity.type
_entity.pdbx_description
1 polymer ?
#
loop_
_entity_poly.entity_id
_entity_poly.type
_entity_poly.pdbx_seq_one_letter_code
_entity_poly.pdbx_strand_id
1 'polypeptide(L)' 'MNAPVSHHARCTIQGAPAILTFYPDSRIVRISTDGGQRFEQIRWLFGWQALLAIVGNVEELGR' A
#
# COMPACT_ATOMS: atom_id res chain seq x y z
N MET A 1 19.05 -5.63 13.50
CA MET A 1 17.61 -5.31 13.57
C MET A 1 17.07 -5.37 12.16
N ASN A 2 16.31 -6.40 11.79
CA ASN A 2 15.73 -6.48 10.45
C ASN A 2 14.63 -5.42 10.35
N ALA A 3 14.71 -4.53 9.36
CA ALA A 3 13.63 -3.61 9.05
C ALA A 3 12.35 -4.44 8.77
N PRO A 4 11.17 -3.98 9.24
CA PRO A 4 9.93 -4.68 8.93
C PRO A 4 9.76 -4.75 7.42
N VAL A 5 9.61 -5.96 6.91
CA VAL A 5 9.36 -6.19 5.49
C VAL A 5 8.04 -5.52 5.15
N SER A 6 8.06 -4.51 4.30
CA SER A 6 6.85 -3.87 3.79
C SER A 6 6.84 -3.94 2.27
N HIS A 7 5.63 -3.99 1.72
CA HIS A 7 5.40 -3.96 0.28
C HIS A 7 4.87 -2.58 -0.10
N HIS A 8 5.39 -2.04 -1.19
CA HIS A 8 5.03 -0.71 -1.66
C HIS A 8 4.50 -0.79 -3.08
N ALA A 9 3.46 0.00 -3.36
CA ALA A 9 3.04 0.22 -4.72
C ALA A 9 2.47 1.62 -4.92
N ARG A 10 2.63 2.14 -6.14
CA ARG A 10 1.98 3.35 -6.62
C ARG A 10 0.68 2.96 -7.29
N CYS A 11 -0.40 3.66 -6.99
CA CYS A 11 -1.71 3.42 -7.56
C CYS A 11 -2.45 4.74 -7.74
N THR A 12 -3.59 4.71 -8.44
CA THR A 12 -4.46 5.87 -8.58
C THR A 12 -5.76 5.61 -7.84
N ILE A 13 -6.05 6.40 -6.80
CA ILE A 13 -7.29 6.31 -6.02
C ILE A 13 -8.11 7.56 -6.30
N GLN A 14 -9.34 7.38 -6.78
CA GLN A 14 -10.24 8.50 -7.15
C GLN A 14 -9.60 9.52 -8.11
N GLY A 15 -8.72 9.07 -9.00
CA GLY A 15 -8.01 9.94 -9.94
C GLY A 15 -6.76 10.64 -9.39
N ALA A 16 -6.41 10.43 -8.11
CA ALA A 16 -5.20 10.97 -7.49
C ALA A 16 -4.11 9.90 -7.29
N PRO A 17 -2.83 10.23 -7.54
CA PRO A 17 -1.73 9.31 -7.29
C PRO A 17 -1.54 9.08 -5.78
N ALA A 18 -1.48 7.81 -5.40
CA ALA A 18 -1.35 7.35 -4.03
C ALA A 18 -0.28 6.25 -3.91
N ILE A 19 0.37 6.21 -2.76
CA ILE A 19 1.33 5.19 -2.36
C ILE A 19 0.66 4.27 -1.33
N LEU A 20 0.58 3.01 -1.68
CA LEU A 20 0.17 1.91 -0.82
C LEU A 20 1.38 1.33 -0.13
N THR A 21 1.29 1.14 1.19
CA THR A 21 2.29 0.43 1.98
C THR A 21 1.60 -0.66 2.79
N PHE A 22 1.91 -1.92 2.50
CA PHE A 22 1.38 -3.07 3.22
C PHE A 22 2.42 -3.64 4.19
N TYR A 23 2.02 -3.75 5.45
CA TYR A 23 2.78 -4.37 6.52
C TYR A 23 2.19 -5.77 6.80
N PRO A 24 2.84 -6.85 6.34
CA PRO A 24 2.33 -8.22 6.46
C PRO A 24 2.21 -8.67 7.92
N ASP A 25 3.14 -8.29 8.79
CA ASP A 25 3.15 -8.67 10.21
C ASP A 25 1.91 -8.15 10.95
N SER A 26 1.53 -6.90 10.69
CA SER A 26 0.41 -6.24 11.38
C SER A 26 -0.89 -6.27 10.58
N ARG A 27 -0.86 -6.77 9.34
CA ARG A 27 -2.00 -6.75 8.40
C ARG A 27 -2.52 -5.32 8.20
N ILE A 28 -1.62 -4.34 8.21
CA ILE A 28 -1.96 -2.93 8.05
C ILE A 28 -1.61 -2.49 6.63
N VAL A 29 -2.52 -1.77 6.00
CA VAL A 29 -2.27 -1.01 4.77
C VAL A 29 -2.31 0.46 5.12
N ARG A 30 -1.29 1.21 4.70
CA ARG A 30 -1.28 2.67 4.72
C ARG A 30 -1.41 3.21 3.32
N ILE A 31 -2.25 4.23 3.20
CA ILE A 31 -2.48 4.97 1.97
C ILE A 31 -1.96 6.38 2.20
N SER A 32 -0.98 6.80 1.40
CA SER A 32 -0.45 8.16 1.41
C SER A 32 -0.60 8.76 0.03
N THR A 33 -0.76 10.07 -0.08
CA THR A 33 -0.56 10.74 -1.38
C THR A 33 0.90 10.67 -1.78
N ASP A 34 1.18 10.89 -3.05
CA ASP A 34 2.55 11.03 -3.57
C ASP A 34 3.37 12.12 -2.84
N GLY A 35 2.69 13.15 -2.30
CA GLY A 35 3.29 14.20 -1.48
C GLY A 35 3.52 13.85 0.00
N GLY A 36 3.29 12.59 0.41
CA GLY A 36 3.55 12.11 1.77
C GLY A 36 2.49 12.48 2.81
N GLN A 37 1.38 13.12 2.44
CA GLN A 37 0.26 13.28 3.36
C GLN A 37 -0.47 11.93 3.48
N ARG A 38 -0.55 11.40 4.70
CA ARG A 38 -1.29 10.17 5.01
C ARG A 38 -2.78 10.43 4.87
N PHE A 39 -3.45 9.64 4.05
CA PHE A 39 -4.90 9.72 3.93
C PHE A 39 -5.59 8.68 4.81
N GLU A 40 -5.02 7.48 4.95
CA GLU A 40 -5.73 6.43 5.68
C GLU A 40 -4.82 5.29 6.14
N GLN A 41 -5.23 4.64 7.23
CA GLN A 41 -4.68 3.37 7.66
C GLN A 41 -5.83 2.39 7.85
N ILE A 42 -5.82 1.30 7.10
CA ILE A 42 -6.84 0.25 7.17
C ILE A 42 -6.22 -1.08 7.57
N ARG A 43 -7.02 -1.94 8.20
CA ARG A 43 -6.64 -3.32 8.45
C ARG A 43 -7.07 -4.19 7.27
N TRP A 44 -6.12 -4.88 6.66
CA TRP A 44 -6.32 -5.74 5.50
C TRP A 44 -6.03 -7.20 5.86
N LEU A 45 -7.09 -8.01 5.95
CA LEU A 45 -7.00 -9.38 6.45
C LEU A 45 -6.49 -10.39 5.39
N PHE A 46 -6.28 -9.95 4.15
CA PHE A 46 -5.78 -10.79 3.06
C PHE A 46 -4.31 -10.49 2.74
N GLY A 47 -3.76 -11.17 1.74
CA GLY A 47 -2.38 -10.97 1.31
C GLY A 47 -2.18 -9.72 0.44
N TRP A 48 -0.92 -9.39 0.19
CA TRP A 48 -0.51 -8.28 -0.69
C TRP A 48 -1.09 -8.41 -2.10
N GLN A 49 -0.99 -9.60 -2.70
CA GLN A 49 -1.52 -9.87 -4.04
C GLN A 49 -3.04 -9.68 -4.14
N ALA A 50 -3.78 -10.01 -3.07
CA ALA A 50 -5.23 -9.76 -3.01
C ALA A 50 -5.55 -8.26 -2.93
N LEU A 51 -4.70 -7.46 -2.27
CA LEU A 51 -4.84 -6.01 -2.24
C LEU A 51 -4.62 -5.40 -3.62
N LEU A 52 -3.56 -5.82 -4.32
CA LEU A 52 -3.24 -5.36 -5.68
C LEU A 52 -4.38 -5.63 -6.67
N ALA A 53 -4.97 -6.81 -6.58
CA ALA A 53 -6.10 -7.20 -7.42
C ALA A 53 -7.34 -6.30 -7.24
N ILE A 54 -7.51 -5.68 -6.07
CA ILE A 54 -8.66 -4.83 -5.76
C ILE A 54 -8.43 -3.38 -6.18
N VAL A 55 -7.22 -2.86 -5.97
CA VAL A 55 -6.93 -1.45 -6.21
C VAL A 55 -6.95 -1.12 -7.71
N GLY A 56 -6.47 -2.04 -8.56
CA GLY A 56 -6.38 -1.81 -10.01
C GLY A 56 -5.39 -0.70 -10.39
N ASN A 57 -4.77 -0.78 -11.58
CA ASN A 57 -3.75 0.19 -12.03
C ASN A 57 -2.64 0.44 -10.98
N VAL A 58 -1.96 -0.63 -10.59
CA VAL A 58 -0.94 -0.60 -9.54
C VAL A 58 0.44 -0.87 -10.13
N GLU A 59 1.41 -0.03 -9.78
CA GLU A 59 2.83 -0.20 -10.11
C GLU A 59 3.59 -0.56 -8.83
N GLU A 60 4.05 -1.80 -8.72
CA GLU A 60 4.84 -2.25 -7.59
C GLU A 60 6.17 -1.50 -7.54
N LEU A 61 6.48 -0.90 -6.39
CA LEU A 61 7.75 -0.23 -6.17
C LEU A 61 8.75 -1.28 -5.68
N GLY A 62 9.84 -1.46 -6.43
CA GLY A 62 10.89 -2.43 -6.12
C GLY A 62 11.43 -2.26 -4.70
N ARG A 63 11.77 -3.40 -4.09
CA ARG A 63 12.31 -3.54 -2.72
C ARG A 63 13.69 -2.93 -2.55
#